data_AF-A0A1L3GFL6-F1
#
_entry.id   AF-A0A1L3GFL6-F1
#
_cell.length_a   1.000
_cell.length_b   1.000
_cell.length_c   1.000
_cell.angle_alpha   90.00
_cell.angle_beta   90.00
_cell.angle_gamma   90.00
#
_symmetry.space_group_name_H-M   'P 1'
#
loop_
_entity.id
_entity.type
_entity.pdbx_description
1 polymer ?
#
loop_
_entity_poly.entity_id
_entity_poly.type
_entity_poly.pdbx_seq_one_letter_code
_entity_poly.pdbx_strand_id
1 'polypeptide(L)'
;MSPEIALSLANSGAAAAFALAAIGSALGTGAAAMAAIGAWKKCYAQSKAAPFLLVAFVGAPLSQTIYGMILMNTIKGAAGSTPGNWPASLFAGILGGIAMGLSSWLQGRAGAGASDALAETGQGFGNYLMALGVIETVALFVMVFIGGSL
;
A
#
# COMPACT_ATOMS: atom_id res chain seq x y z
N MET A 1 -34.79 3.49 0.58
CA MET A 1 -33.73 3.16 1.56
C MET A 1 -33.67 4.30 2.56
N SER A 2 -33.56 4.02 3.87
CA SER A 2 -33.51 5.12 4.85
C SER A 2 -32.16 5.86 4.75
N PRO A 3 -32.11 7.16 5.10
CA PRO A 3 -30.87 7.94 5.11
C PRO A 3 -29.76 7.32 5.96
N GLU A 4 -30.13 6.67 7.07
CA GLU A 4 -29.21 6.00 7.98
C GLU A 4 -28.54 4.81 7.31
N ILE A 5 -29.29 3.98 6.58
CA ILE A 5 -28.74 2.82 5.84
C ILE A 5 -27.81 3.30 4.73
N ALA A 6 -28.17 4.36 4.01
CA ALA A 6 -27.32 4.93 2.97
C ALA A 6 -25.98 5.44 3.53
N LEU A 7 -26.03 6.17 4.66
CA LEU A 7 -24.83 6.64 5.35
C LEU A 7 -23.97 5.49 5.88
N SER A 8 -24.58 4.45 6.45
CA SER A 8 -23.86 3.26 6.90
C SER A 8 -23.14 2.57 5.76
N LEU A 9 -23.78 2.40 4.60
CA LEU A 9 -23.17 1.77 3.42
C LEU A 9 -22.02 2.61 2.86
N ALA A 10 -22.16 3.93 2.82
CA ALA A 10 -21.07 4.82 2.42
C ALA A 10 -19.87 4.72 3.38
N ASN A 11 -20.13 4.67 4.69
CA ASN A 11 -19.10 4.48 5.71
C ASN A 11 -18.42 3.10 5.64
N SER A 12 -19.15 2.05 5.22
CA SER A 12 -18.53 0.75 4.91
C SER A 12 -17.54 0.86 3.76
N GLY A 13 -17.81 1.70 2.76
CA GLY A 13 -16.84 2.05 1.71
C GLY A 13 -15.57 2.68 2.27
N ALA A 14 -15.72 3.66 3.16
CA ALA A 14 -14.58 4.30 3.82
C ALA A 14 -13.72 3.29 4.59
N ALA A 15 -14.36 2.40 5.35
CA ALA A 15 -13.66 1.33 6.06
C ALA A 15 -12.95 0.34 5.10
N ALA A 16 -13.60 0.00 3.98
CA ALA A 16 -13.03 -0.88 2.97
C ALA A 16 -11.78 -0.28 2.31
N ALA A 17 -11.78 1.02 1.97
CA ALA A 17 -10.62 1.71 1.41
C ALA A 17 -9.39 1.56 2.30
N PHE A 18 -9.54 1.84 3.60
CA PHE A 18 -8.44 1.74 4.55
C PHE A 18 -8.01 0.28 4.76
N ALA A 19 -8.96 -0.61 5.06
CA ALA A 19 -8.67 -1.99 5.43
C ALA A 19 -7.98 -2.76 4.29
N LEU A 20 -8.47 -2.64 3.06
CA LEU A 20 -7.95 -3.39 1.91
C LEU A 20 -6.56 -2.88 1.50
N ALA A 21 -6.33 -1.57 1.59
CA ALA A 21 -5.00 -1.00 1.39
C ALA A 21 -4.02 -1.46 2.48
N ALA A 22 -4.44 -1.43 3.75
CA ALA A 22 -3.63 -1.89 4.89
C ALA A 22 -3.31 -3.39 4.84
N ILE A 23 -4.23 -4.22 4.35
CA ILE A 23 -3.96 -5.64 4.09
C ILE A 23 -2.84 -5.78 3.06
N GLY A 24 -2.89 -5.01 1.98
CA GLY A 24 -1.80 -4.96 1.00
C GLY A 24 -0.46 -4.58 1.62
N SER A 25 -0.44 -3.53 2.45
CA SER A 25 0.75 -3.10 3.19
C SER A 25 1.31 -4.18 4.09
N ALA A 26 0.45 -4.90 4.82
CA ALA A 26 0.87 -6.01 5.68
C ALA A 26 1.50 -7.15 4.86
N LEU A 27 0.89 -7.51 3.74
CA LEU A 27 1.42 -8.53 2.82
C LEU A 27 2.74 -8.09 2.19
N GLY A 28 2.81 -6.84 1.73
CA GLY A 28 4.00 -6.27 1.09
C GLY A 28 5.18 -6.15 2.05
N THR A 29 4.97 -5.49 3.20
CA THR A 29 6.02 -5.34 4.21
C THR A 29 6.48 -6.70 4.74
N GLY A 30 5.56 -7.65 4.93
CA GLY A 30 5.90 -9.02 5.32
C GLY A 30 6.77 -9.74 4.30
N ALA A 31 6.45 -9.64 3.00
CA ALA A 31 7.24 -10.23 1.93
C ALA A 31 8.66 -9.66 1.88
N ALA A 32 8.80 -8.33 1.92
CA ALA A 32 10.10 -7.66 1.93
C ALA A 32 10.89 -7.96 3.21
N ALA A 33 10.24 -8.00 4.38
CA ALA A 33 10.88 -8.28 5.66
C ALA A 33 11.48 -9.69 5.72
N MET A 34 10.75 -10.70 5.25
CA MET A 34 11.28 -12.07 5.21
C MET A 34 12.56 -12.16 4.39
N ALA A 35 12.62 -11.47 3.25
CA ALA A 35 13.82 -11.41 2.41
C ALA A 35 14.95 -10.61 3.07
N ALA A 36 14.65 -9.44 3.66
CA ALA A 36 15.64 -8.64 4.37
C ALA A 36 16.28 -9.41 5.55
N ILE A 37 15.48 -10.14 6.33
CA ILE A 37 15.97 -11.01 7.42
C ILE A 37 16.90 -12.09 6.85
N GLY A 38 16.52 -12.73 5.74
CA GLY A 38 17.36 -13.72 5.07
C GLY A 38 18.68 -13.13 4.57
N ALA A 39 18.62 -11.94 3.96
CA ALA A 39 19.75 -11.20 3.46
C ALA A 39 20.72 -10.79 4.57
N TRP A 40 20.23 -10.22 5.68
CA TRP A 40 21.07 -9.91 6.85
C TRP A 40 21.71 -11.16 7.44
N LYS A 41 20.95 -12.25 7.62
CA LYS A 41 21.49 -13.54 8.08
C LYS A 41 22.65 -14.00 7.20
N LYS A 42 22.52 -13.89 5.87
CA LYS A 42 23.59 -14.26 4.91
C LYS A 42 24.82 -13.37 5.07
N CYS A 43 24.65 -12.05 5.21
CA CYS A 43 25.77 -11.14 5.47
C CYS A 43 26.51 -11.52 6.77
N TYR A 44 25.78 -11.74 7.87
CA TYR A 44 26.37 -12.12 9.16
C TYR A 44 27.12 -13.45 9.08
N ALA A 45 26.54 -14.46 8.43
CA ALA A 45 27.19 -15.76 8.25
C ALA A 45 28.49 -15.69 7.42
N GLN A 46 28.63 -14.67 6.57
CA GLN A 46 29.81 -14.44 5.74
C GLN A 46 30.77 -13.39 6.32
N SER A 47 30.56 -12.94 7.57
CA SER A 47 31.32 -11.85 8.19
C SER A 47 31.34 -10.56 7.35
N LYS A 48 30.25 -10.31 6.60
CA LYS A 48 30.04 -9.08 5.83
C LYS A 48 29.15 -8.12 6.59
N ALA A 49 29.30 -6.82 6.32
CA ALA A 49 28.40 -5.80 6.86
C ALA A 49 26.96 -6.02 6.37
N ALA A 50 26.00 -6.06 7.30
CA ALA A 50 24.59 -6.17 6.99
C ALA A 50 24.02 -4.77 6.64
N PRO A 51 23.47 -4.56 5.42
CA PRO A 51 23.05 -3.24 5.00
C PRO A 51 21.78 -2.79 5.72
N PHE A 52 21.85 -1.70 6.48
CA PHE A 52 20.67 -1.07 7.10
C PHE A 52 19.65 -0.59 6.05
N LEU A 53 20.13 -0.25 4.84
CA LEU A 53 19.30 0.21 3.71
C LEU A 53 18.18 -0.77 3.32
N LEU A 54 18.27 -2.07 3.66
CA LEU A 54 17.18 -3.02 3.36
C LEU A 54 15.86 -2.63 4.05
N VAL A 55 15.91 -1.91 5.18
CA VAL A 55 14.73 -1.41 5.89
C VAL A 55 13.88 -0.49 4.99
N ALA A 56 14.49 0.24 4.06
CA ALA A 56 13.74 1.06 3.10
C ALA A 56 12.81 0.21 2.22
N PHE A 57 13.26 -0.97 1.80
CA PHE A 57 12.44 -1.90 1.00
C PHE A 57 11.34 -2.55 1.82
N VAL A 58 11.58 -2.80 3.11
CA VAL A 58 10.57 -3.29 4.05
C VAL A 58 9.49 -2.24 4.32
N GLY A 59 9.89 -0.97 4.42
CA GLY A 59 8.99 0.13 4.74
C GLY A 59 8.19 0.66 3.54
N ALA A 60 8.68 0.51 2.31
CA ALA A 60 8.03 1.07 1.12
C ALA A 60 6.53 0.72 0.99
N PRO A 61 6.08 -0.54 1.24
CA PRO A 61 4.67 -0.92 1.14
C PRO A 61 3.72 -0.19 2.11
N LEU A 62 4.23 0.50 3.14
CA LEU A 62 3.39 1.19 4.12
C LEU A 62 2.71 2.43 3.56
N SER A 63 3.18 2.98 2.42
CA SER A 63 2.57 4.17 1.81
C SER A 63 1.12 3.94 1.44
N GLN A 64 0.74 2.72 1.02
CA GLN A 64 -0.66 2.40 0.70
C GLN A 64 -1.59 2.43 1.90
N THR A 65 -1.12 2.19 3.13
CA THR A 65 -1.94 2.41 4.33
C THR A 65 -2.31 3.89 4.48
N ILE A 66 -1.35 4.78 4.19
CA ILE A 66 -1.56 6.23 4.25
C ILE A 66 -2.54 6.66 3.14
N TYR A 67 -2.37 6.14 1.92
CA TYR A 67 -3.29 6.42 0.81
C TYR A 67 -4.70 5.89 1.07
N GLY A 68 -4.82 4.70 1.68
CA GLY A 68 -6.10 4.14 2.13
C GLY A 68 -6.80 5.02 3.16
N MET A 69 -6.05 5.60 4.11
CA MET A 69 -6.58 6.56 5.08
C MET A 69 -7.03 7.87 4.40
N ILE A 70 -6.28 8.37 3.43
CA ILE A 70 -6.66 9.57 2.65
C ILE A 70 -7.98 9.31 1.92
N LEU A 71 -8.08 8.20 1.18
CA LEU A 71 -9.31 7.83 0.47
C LEU A 71 -10.49 7.61 1.43
N MET A 72 -10.26 6.97 2.59
CA MET A 72 -11.27 6.84 3.64
C MET A 72 -11.85 8.20 4.05
N ASN A 73 -10.99 9.19 4.27
CA ASN A 73 -11.41 10.53 4.68
C ASN A 73 -12.19 11.25 3.57
N THR A 74 -11.77 11.09 2.31
CA THR A 74 -12.52 11.60 1.15
C THR A 74 -13.91 10.99 1.07
N ILE A 75 -14.03 9.66 1.22
CA ILE A 75 -15.33 8.97 1.21
C ILE A 75 -16.23 9.45 2.36
N LYS A 76 -15.70 9.62 3.57
CA LYS A 76 -16.47 10.15 4.71
C LYS A 76 -16.98 11.57 4.45
N GLY A 77 -16.16 12.41 3.83
CA GLY A 77 -16.56 13.75 3.41
C GLY A 77 -17.75 13.72 2.44
N ALA A 78 -17.65 12.92 1.37
CA ALA A 78 -18.70 12.76 0.37
C ALA A 78 -20.01 12.17 0.95
N ALA A 79 -19.88 11.21 1.89
CA ALA A 79 -21.02 10.59 2.55
C ALA A 79 -21.86 11.59 3.37
N GLY A 80 -21.22 12.60 3.97
CA GLY A 80 -21.90 13.64 4.75
C GLY A 80 -22.60 14.70 3.89
N SER A 81 -22.07 15.00 2.71
CA SER A 81 -22.61 16.02 1.81
C SER A 81 -23.64 15.47 0.82
N THR A 82 -23.48 14.23 0.35
CA THR A 82 -24.36 13.63 -0.67
C THR A 82 -24.77 12.19 -0.29
N PRO A 83 -25.62 11.99 0.74
CA PRO A 83 -26.00 10.64 1.22
C PRO A 83 -26.64 9.75 0.15
N GLY A 84 -27.25 10.32 -0.89
CA GLY A 84 -27.83 9.58 -2.02
C GLY A 84 -26.78 8.88 -2.91
N ASN A 85 -25.51 9.29 -2.85
CA ASN A 85 -24.42 8.74 -3.66
C ASN A 85 -23.66 7.59 -2.94
N TRP A 86 -24.29 6.95 -1.95
CA TRP A 86 -23.68 5.86 -1.19
C TRP A 86 -23.11 4.70 -2.05
N PRO A 87 -23.68 4.32 -3.22
CA PRO A 87 -23.10 3.24 -4.01
C PRO A 87 -21.71 3.62 -4.52
N ALA A 88 -21.50 4.87 -4.97
CA ALA A 88 -20.20 5.34 -5.41
C ALA A 88 -19.19 5.30 -4.26
N SER A 89 -19.56 5.77 -3.07
CA SER A 89 -18.73 5.69 -1.86
C SER A 89 -18.33 4.25 -1.50
N LEU A 90 -19.27 3.30 -1.58
CA LEU A 90 -19.02 1.89 -1.29
C LEU A 90 -18.03 1.28 -2.29
N PHE A 91 -18.28 1.47 -3.60
CA PHE A 91 -17.43 0.89 -4.65
C PHE A 91 -16.07 1.58 -4.75
N ALA A 92 -16.00 2.90 -4.53
CA ALA A 92 -14.73 3.64 -4.40
C ALA A 92 -13.88 3.04 -3.28
N GLY A 93 -14.52 2.73 -2.14
CA GLY A 93 -13.92 2.05 -1.02
C GLY A 93 -13.30 0.70 -1.38
N ILE A 94 -14.14 -0.18 -1.92
CA ILE A 94 -13.75 -1.57 -2.22
C ILE A 94 -12.72 -1.63 -3.34
N LEU A 95 -13.01 -1.02 -4.49
CA LEU A 95 -12.14 -1.10 -5.67
C LEU A 95 -10.85 -0.30 -5.47
N GLY A 96 -10.95 0.89 -4.86
CA GLY A 96 -9.78 1.69 -4.52
C GLY A 96 -8.89 1.01 -3.51
N GLY A 97 -9.48 0.46 -2.44
CA GLY A 97 -8.75 -0.31 -1.44
C GLY A 97 -8.05 -1.54 -2.02
N ILE A 98 -8.71 -2.32 -2.88
CA ILE A 98 -8.11 -3.48 -3.56
C ILE A 98 -6.95 -3.05 -4.45
N ALA A 99 -7.15 -2.05 -5.31
CA ALA A 99 -6.12 -1.64 -6.26
C ALA A 99 -4.88 -1.07 -5.55
N MET A 100 -5.06 -0.27 -4.50
CA MET A 100 -3.95 0.16 -3.64
C MET A 100 -3.30 -1.04 -2.94
N GLY A 101 -4.08 -1.93 -2.35
CA GLY A 101 -3.55 -3.10 -1.64
C GLY A 101 -2.72 -4.03 -2.53
N LEU A 102 -3.17 -4.28 -3.76
CA LEU A 102 -2.43 -5.09 -4.75
C LEU A 102 -1.12 -4.43 -5.16
N SER A 103 -1.12 -3.11 -5.38
CA SER A 103 0.11 -2.35 -5.65
C SER A 103 1.11 -2.52 -4.50
N SER A 104 0.66 -2.39 -3.25
CA SER A 104 1.51 -2.56 -2.06
C SER A 104 2.11 -3.96 -1.95
N TRP A 105 1.30 -5.01 -2.16
CA TRP A 105 1.79 -6.39 -2.13
C TRP A 105 2.87 -6.64 -3.18
N LEU A 106 2.65 -6.16 -4.42
CA LEU A 106 3.63 -6.29 -5.50
C LEU A 106 4.88 -5.44 -5.25
N GLN A 107 4.74 -4.26 -4.63
CA GLN A 107 5.86 -3.42 -4.22
C GLN A 107 6.73 -4.14 -3.20
N GLY A 108 6.12 -4.82 -2.22
CA GLY A 108 6.84 -5.65 -1.25
C GLY A 108 7.55 -6.85 -1.88
N ARG A 109 6.94 -7.49 -2.88
CA ARG A 109 7.59 -8.57 -3.65
C ARG A 109 8.80 -8.06 -4.44
N ALA A 110 8.71 -6.87 -5.03
CA ALA A 110 9.86 -6.21 -5.66
C ALA A 110 10.93 -5.85 -4.61
N GLY A 111 10.52 -5.36 -3.44
CA GLY A 111 11.39 -5.05 -2.30
C GLY A 111 12.12 -6.28 -1.75
N ALA A 112 11.51 -7.46 -1.83
CA ALA A 112 12.15 -8.73 -1.50
C ALA A 112 13.32 -9.04 -2.46
N GLY A 113 13.10 -8.89 -3.78
CA GLY A 113 14.17 -9.05 -4.77
C GLY A 113 15.26 -7.98 -4.64
N ALA A 114 14.88 -6.74 -4.33
CA ALA A 114 15.82 -5.66 -4.05
C ALA A 114 16.69 -5.94 -2.81
N SER A 115 16.11 -6.54 -1.77
CA SER A 115 16.82 -6.90 -0.55
C SER A 115 17.90 -7.94 -0.82
N ASP A 116 17.57 -8.97 -1.59
CA ASP A 116 18.53 -10.01 -1.99
C ASP A 116 19.64 -9.43 -2.86
N ALA A 117 19.27 -8.72 -3.94
CA ALA A 117 20.23 -8.12 -4.88
C ALA A 117 21.18 -7.13 -4.19
N LEU A 118 20.68 -6.28 -3.28
CA LEU A 118 21.51 -5.30 -2.58
C LEU A 118 22.46 -5.97 -1.57
N ALA A 119 22.02 -7.03 -0.89
CA ALA A 119 22.87 -7.74 0.06
C ALA A 119 23.97 -8.56 -0.64
N GLU A 120 23.72 -9.04 -1.86
CA GLU A 120 24.74 -9.73 -2.66
C GLU A 120 25.75 -8.78 -3.30
N THR A 121 25.26 -7.70 -3.92
CA THR A 121 26.07 -6.85 -4.79
C THR A 121 26.58 -5.58 -4.10
N GLY A 122 25.88 -5.11 -3.06
CA GLY A 122 26.12 -3.79 -2.46
C GLY A 122 25.79 -2.62 -3.38
N GLN A 123 25.16 -2.86 -4.53
CA GLN A 123 24.92 -1.86 -5.57
C GLN A 123 23.44 -1.77 -5.96
N GLY A 124 23.09 -0.71 -6.70
CA GLY A 124 21.78 -0.60 -7.34
C GLY A 124 20.63 -0.09 -6.46
N PHE A 125 20.89 0.35 -5.23
CA PHE A 125 19.86 0.84 -4.29
C PHE A 125 18.88 1.85 -4.94
N GLY A 126 19.41 2.87 -5.64
CA GLY A 126 18.58 3.86 -6.34
C GLY A 126 17.71 3.26 -7.44
N ASN A 127 18.23 2.31 -8.21
CA ASN A 127 17.46 1.62 -9.27
C ASN A 127 16.33 0.79 -8.67
N TYR A 128 16.59 0.14 -7.54
CA TYR A 128 15.57 -0.64 -6.85
C TYR A 128 14.48 0.26 -6.29
N LEU A 129 14.83 1.40 -5.67
CA LEU A 129 13.84 2.38 -5.24
C LEU A 129 13.02 2.95 -6.40
N MET A 130 13.62 3.21 -7.57
CA MET A 130 12.87 3.65 -8.75
C MET A 130 11.85 2.59 -9.19
N ALA A 131 12.23 1.31 -9.21
CA ALA A 131 11.30 0.23 -9.53
C ALA A 131 10.13 0.14 -8.53
N LEU A 132 10.43 0.25 -7.22
CA LEU A 132 9.40 0.28 -6.17
C LEU A 132 8.50 1.52 -6.30
N GLY A 133 9.06 2.67 -6.65
CA GLY A 133 8.32 3.91 -6.89
C GLY A 133 7.39 3.83 -8.10
N VAL A 134 7.81 3.16 -9.18
CA VAL A 134 6.91 2.92 -10.33
C VAL A 134 5.69 2.10 -9.91
N ILE A 135 5.88 1.04 -9.10
CA ILE A 135 4.75 0.24 -8.58
C ILE A 135 3.83 1.09 -7.69
N GLU A 136 4.39 1.99 -6.89
CA GLU A 136 3.64 2.91 -6.03
C GLU A 136 2.69 3.82 -6.81
N THR A 137 3.09 4.27 -8.00
CA THR A 137 2.29 5.23 -8.80
C THR A 137 0.88 4.72 -9.09
N VAL A 138 0.69 3.40 -9.18
CA VAL A 138 -0.65 2.79 -9.32
C VAL A 138 -1.55 3.19 -8.15
N ALA A 139 -1.06 3.11 -6.91
CA ALA A 139 -1.84 3.48 -5.73
C ALA A 139 -2.12 4.99 -5.68
N LEU A 140 -1.15 5.83 -6.07
CA LEU A 140 -1.33 7.27 -6.15
C LEU A 140 -2.41 7.67 -7.16
N PHE A 141 -2.38 7.10 -8.37
CA PHE A 141 -3.41 7.35 -9.37
C PHE A 141 -4.79 6.87 -8.89
N VAL A 142 -4.86 5.67 -8.32
CA VAL A 142 -6.11 5.15 -7.77
C VAL A 142 -6.68 6.09 -6.69
N MET A 143 -5.86 6.49 -5.72
CA MET A 143 -6.29 7.39 -4.63
C MET A 143 -6.81 8.73 -5.19
N VAL A 144 -6.09 9.34 -6.12
CA VAL A 144 -6.44 10.66 -6.67
C VAL A 144 -7.69 10.59 -7.55
N PHE A 145 -7.75 9.66 -8.51
CA PHE A 145 -8.84 9.62 -9.48
C PHE A 145 -10.13 9.04 -8.90
N ILE A 146 -10.04 8.03 -8.01
CA ILE A 146 -11.24 7.55 -7.30
C ILE A 146 -11.71 8.61 -6.30
N GLY A 147 -10.80 9.22 -5.53
CA GLY A 147 -11.14 10.29 -4.59
C GLY A 147 -11.80 11.49 -5.27
N GLY A 148 -11.32 11.89 -6.45
CA GLY A 148 -11.89 12.99 -7.24
C GLY A 148 -13.21 12.67 -7.94
N SER A 149 -13.68 11.42 -7.89
CA SER A 149 -14.95 11.00 -8.50
C SER A 149 -16.14 10.98 -7.54
N LEU A 150 -15.91 11.28 -6.26
CA LEU A 150 -16.88 11.18 -5.16
C LEU A 150 -17.61 12.49 -4.86
#